data_AF-A0A376P1H1-F1
#
_entry.id   AF-A0A376P1H1-F1
#
_cell.length_a   1.000
_cell.length_b   1.000
_cell.length_c   1.000
_cell.angle_alpha   90.00
_cell.angle_beta   90.00
_cell.angle_gamma   90.00
#
_symmetry.space_group_name_H-M   'P 1'
#
loop_
_entity.id
_entity.type
_entity.pdbx_description
1 polymer ?
#
loop_
_entity_poly.entity_id
_entity_poly.type
_entity_poly.pdbx_seq_one_letter_code
_entity_poly.pdbx_strand_id
1 'polypeptide(L)'
;MDSIPLITASILAKKLAEGLDALVMDVKVGSGAFMPTYELSEALAEAIVGVANGAGVRTTALLTDMNQVLASSAGNAVEVREAVQFLTGEYRNPRLFDVTMALCVEMLISGKLAKDDAEARAKLQAVLDNGKAAEVFGRMVAAQKGPTDFVENYAKYLPTAMLTKAVYADTEGFVSEMDTRALGMAVVAMGGGRRQASDTIDYSVGFTDMARLGDQVDGQRPLAVIHAKDENSWQEAAKAVKAAIKLADKAPESTPTVYRRISE
;
A
#
# COMPACT_ATOMS: atom_id res chain seq x y z
N MET A 1 21.77 6.50 -8.14
CA MET A 1 20.71 5.49 -8.42
C MET A 1 19.57 6.12 -9.22
N ASP A 2 19.78 7.27 -9.89
CA ASP A 2 18.69 8.12 -10.39
C ASP A 2 18.67 8.18 -11.92
N SER A 3 18.80 7.03 -12.56
CA SER A 3 18.77 6.92 -14.03
C SER A 3 17.57 6.09 -14.45
N ILE A 4 16.59 6.71 -15.08
CA ILE A 4 15.36 6.05 -15.57
C ILE A 4 15.68 4.80 -16.41
N PRO A 5 16.65 4.83 -17.37
CA PRO A 5 17.04 3.62 -18.11
C PRO A 5 17.51 2.47 -17.21
N LEU A 6 18.36 2.75 -16.21
CA LEU A 6 18.88 1.73 -15.30
C LEU A 6 17.81 1.20 -14.36
N ILE A 7 16.92 2.07 -13.88
CA ILE A 7 15.79 1.68 -13.02
C ILE A 7 14.83 0.80 -13.81
N THR A 8 14.46 1.22 -15.03
CA THR A 8 13.57 0.47 -15.93
C THR A 8 14.14 -0.91 -16.23
N ALA A 9 15.41 -0.99 -16.65
CA ALA A 9 16.07 -2.25 -16.92
C ALA A 9 16.14 -3.15 -15.67
N SER A 10 16.47 -2.59 -14.50
CA SER A 10 16.51 -3.33 -13.25
C SER A 10 15.15 -3.91 -12.87
N ILE A 11 14.08 -3.11 -12.92
CA ILE A 11 12.70 -3.54 -12.60
C ILE A 11 12.27 -4.64 -13.57
N LEU A 12 12.35 -4.36 -14.88
CA LEU A 12 11.86 -5.27 -15.91
C LEU A 12 12.68 -6.56 -16.04
N ALA A 13 14.00 -6.53 -15.79
CA ALA A 13 14.81 -7.75 -15.86
C ALA A 13 14.28 -8.86 -14.93
N LYS A 14 13.80 -8.49 -13.74
CA LYS A 14 13.22 -9.44 -12.79
C LYS A 14 11.82 -9.89 -13.19
N LYS A 15 11.01 -8.98 -13.74
CA LYS A 15 9.60 -9.25 -14.11
C LYS A 15 9.45 -10.02 -15.41
N LEU A 16 10.21 -9.67 -16.43
CA LEU A 16 10.19 -10.37 -17.71
C LEU A 16 10.75 -11.80 -17.58
N ALA A 17 11.64 -12.04 -16.60
CA ALA A 17 12.13 -13.39 -16.29
C ALA A 17 11.03 -14.33 -15.73
N GLU A 18 9.88 -13.79 -15.29
CA GLU A 18 8.74 -14.59 -14.83
C GLU A 18 7.94 -15.22 -15.99
N GLY A 19 8.24 -14.86 -17.26
CA GLY A 19 7.55 -15.41 -18.44
C GLY A 19 6.12 -14.88 -18.61
N LEU A 20 5.92 -13.59 -18.36
CA LEU A 20 4.60 -12.96 -18.30
C LEU A 20 3.97 -12.76 -19.69
N ASP A 21 2.66 -13.02 -19.78
CA ASP A 21 1.83 -12.62 -20.92
C ASP A 21 1.43 -11.13 -20.90
N ALA A 22 1.25 -10.61 -19.68
CA ALA A 22 0.79 -9.25 -19.42
C ALA A 22 1.34 -8.74 -18.08
N LEU A 23 1.51 -7.43 -17.99
CA LEU A 23 2.02 -6.74 -16.81
C LEU A 23 1.26 -5.43 -16.60
N VAL A 24 0.97 -5.09 -15.34
CA VAL A 24 0.62 -3.71 -14.96
C VAL A 24 1.69 -3.19 -14.02
N MET A 25 2.17 -1.99 -14.28
CA MET A 25 3.12 -1.31 -13.40
C MET A 25 2.42 -0.24 -12.57
N ASP A 26 2.60 -0.30 -11.26
CA ASP A 26 2.14 0.73 -10.34
C ASP A 26 3.29 1.71 -10.04
N VAL A 27 3.22 2.92 -10.57
CA VAL A 27 4.24 3.96 -10.35
C VAL A 27 3.68 5.02 -9.40
N LYS A 28 4.26 5.08 -8.21
CA LYS A 28 3.82 5.99 -7.16
C LYS A 28 4.13 7.45 -7.49
N VAL A 29 3.25 8.35 -7.04
CA VAL A 29 3.37 9.80 -7.11
C VAL A 29 3.16 10.39 -5.71
N GLY A 30 4.02 11.31 -5.29
CA GLY A 30 3.84 12.05 -4.03
C GLY A 30 4.94 11.83 -2.99
N SER A 31 4.69 12.27 -1.75
CA SER A 31 5.68 12.31 -0.66
C SER A 31 6.33 10.95 -0.33
N GLY A 32 5.62 9.84 -0.56
CA GLY A 32 6.13 8.47 -0.37
C GLY A 32 6.63 7.80 -1.64
N ALA A 33 6.67 8.49 -2.78
CA ALA A 33 7.10 7.92 -4.05
C ALA A 33 8.62 7.77 -4.16
N PHE A 34 9.04 6.87 -5.03
CA PHE A 34 10.46 6.69 -5.35
C PHE A 34 11.01 7.85 -6.19
N MET A 35 10.23 8.30 -7.18
CA MET A 35 10.60 9.46 -8.00
C MET A 35 10.20 10.76 -7.27
N PRO A 36 11.03 11.80 -7.32
CA PRO A 36 10.83 13.00 -6.51
C PRO A 36 9.76 13.95 -7.06
N THR A 37 9.35 13.82 -8.33
CA THR A 37 8.33 14.67 -8.95
C THR A 37 7.36 13.85 -9.80
N TYR A 38 6.19 14.41 -10.06
CA TYR A 38 5.17 13.80 -10.92
C TYR A 38 5.71 13.49 -12.32
N GLU A 39 6.43 14.44 -12.93
CA GLU A 39 6.96 14.35 -14.28
C GLU A 39 7.99 13.21 -14.40
N LEU A 40 8.77 13.00 -13.34
CA LEU A 40 9.73 11.91 -13.27
C LEU A 40 9.06 10.55 -13.03
N SER A 41 7.95 10.50 -12.28
CA SER A 41 7.10 9.30 -12.19
C SER A 41 6.47 8.96 -13.55
N GLU A 42 5.96 9.96 -14.26
CA GLU A 42 5.39 9.80 -15.60
C GLU A 42 6.45 9.28 -16.60
N ALA A 43 7.61 9.93 -16.67
CA ALA A 43 8.70 9.50 -17.55
C ALA A 43 9.20 8.07 -17.24
N LEU A 44 9.23 7.68 -15.96
CA LEU A 44 9.56 6.31 -15.57
C LEU A 44 8.49 5.31 -16.04
N ALA A 45 7.21 5.65 -15.87
CA ALA A 45 6.10 4.80 -16.29
C ALA A 45 6.09 4.61 -17.82
N GLU A 46 6.28 5.68 -18.58
CA GLU A 46 6.39 5.63 -20.06
C GLU A 46 7.56 4.75 -20.51
N ALA A 47 8.74 4.90 -19.88
CA ALA A 47 9.91 4.07 -20.18
C ALA A 47 9.65 2.58 -19.90
N ILE A 48 9.02 2.25 -18.77
CA ILE A 48 8.67 0.87 -18.41
C ILE A 48 7.69 0.28 -19.42
N VAL A 49 6.61 1.01 -19.76
CA VAL A 49 5.59 0.57 -20.72
C VAL A 49 6.21 0.34 -22.10
N GLY A 50 7.04 1.26 -22.59
CA GLY A 50 7.69 1.13 -23.89
C GLY A 50 8.62 -0.08 -23.97
N VAL A 51 9.51 -0.25 -22.97
CA VAL A 51 10.46 -1.38 -22.96
C VAL A 51 9.76 -2.72 -22.80
N ALA A 52 8.74 -2.82 -21.94
CA ALA A 52 8.05 -4.08 -21.68
C ALA A 52 7.19 -4.54 -22.87
N ASN A 53 6.47 -3.63 -23.53
CA ASN A 53 5.75 -3.94 -24.77
C ASN A 53 6.71 -4.30 -25.92
N GLY A 54 7.85 -3.59 -26.03
CA GLY A 54 8.92 -3.93 -26.97
C GLY A 54 9.53 -5.32 -26.73
N ALA A 55 9.46 -5.83 -25.50
CA ALA A 55 9.86 -7.20 -25.13
C ALA A 55 8.73 -8.24 -25.32
N GLY A 56 7.57 -7.85 -25.86
CA GLY A 56 6.45 -8.74 -26.17
C GLY A 56 5.45 -8.95 -25.02
N VAL A 57 5.59 -8.25 -23.90
CA VAL A 57 4.68 -8.35 -22.75
C VAL A 57 3.69 -7.19 -22.77
N ARG A 58 2.40 -7.50 -22.86
CA ARG A 58 1.33 -6.47 -22.89
C ARG A 58 1.32 -5.70 -21.58
N THR A 59 1.82 -4.47 -21.62
CA THR A 59 2.12 -3.71 -20.41
C THR A 59 1.42 -2.37 -20.38
N THR A 60 0.82 -2.05 -19.23
CA THR A 60 0.26 -0.73 -18.92
C THR A 60 0.85 -0.25 -17.59
N ALA A 61 0.76 1.05 -17.31
CA ALA A 61 1.18 1.62 -16.05
C ALA A 61 0.12 2.57 -15.49
N LEU A 62 -0.02 2.60 -14.17
CA LEU A 62 -0.88 3.54 -13.45
C LEU A 62 -0.01 4.45 -12.58
N LEU A 63 -0.28 5.76 -12.65
CA LEU A 63 0.26 6.74 -11.72
C LEU A 63 -0.67 6.82 -10.50
N THR A 64 -0.22 6.38 -9.32
CA THR A 64 -1.09 6.26 -8.12
C THR A 64 -0.57 7.08 -6.94
N ASP A 65 -1.50 7.61 -6.14
CA ASP A 65 -1.21 8.53 -5.04
C ASP A 65 -0.52 7.86 -3.85
N MET A 66 0.57 8.48 -3.40
CA MET A 66 1.37 8.09 -2.25
C MET A 66 1.73 9.32 -1.39
N ASN A 67 0.87 10.34 -1.38
CA ASN A 67 1.00 11.52 -0.51
C ASN A 67 0.55 11.25 0.94
N GLN A 68 0.02 10.06 1.19
CA GLN A 68 -0.36 9.52 2.49
C GLN A 68 -0.31 7.99 2.41
N VAL A 69 -0.35 7.30 3.55
CA VAL A 69 -0.45 5.82 3.60
C VAL A 69 -1.66 5.36 2.77
N LEU A 70 -1.46 4.35 1.91
CA LEU A 70 -2.52 3.87 1.01
C LEU A 70 -3.59 3.07 1.77
N ALA A 71 -3.14 2.11 2.57
CA ALA A 71 -3.95 1.34 3.48
C ALA A 71 -4.29 2.15 4.75
N SER A 72 -5.08 1.57 5.65
CA SER A 72 -5.27 2.10 7.01
C SER A 72 -4.20 1.64 7.99
N SER A 73 -3.24 0.83 7.53
CA SER A 73 -2.12 0.31 8.31
C SER A 73 -0.80 0.44 7.55
N ALA A 74 0.31 0.40 8.31
CA ALA A 74 1.67 0.38 7.79
C ALA A 74 2.56 -0.49 8.69
N GLY A 75 3.11 -1.59 8.18
CA GLY A 75 3.87 -2.57 8.95
C GLY A 75 3.93 -3.92 8.26
N ASN A 76 3.96 -5.01 9.04
CA ASN A 76 3.93 -6.36 8.47
C ASN A 76 2.64 -7.10 8.82
N ALA A 77 2.49 -7.57 10.07
CA ALA A 77 1.31 -8.32 10.48
C ALA A 77 0.03 -7.48 10.38
N VAL A 78 0.12 -6.18 10.68
CA VAL A 78 -1.01 -5.26 10.61
C VAL A 78 -1.56 -5.10 9.19
N GLU A 79 -0.69 -5.11 8.17
CA GLU A 79 -1.10 -5.04 6.76
C GLU A 79 -1.67 -6.37 6.27
N VAL A 80 -1.13 -7.51 6.73
CA VAL A 80 -1.70 -8.83 6.42
C VAL A 80 -3.10 -8.97 7.02
N ARG A 81 -3.32 -8.46 8.24
CA ARG A 81 -4.66 -8.39 8.84
C ARG A 81 -5.62 -7.58 7.96
N GLU A 82 -5.20 -6.37 7.54
CA GLU A 82 -6.04 -5.52 6.68
C GLU A 82 -6.33 -6.19 5.33
N ALA A 83 -5.37 -6.91 4.75
CA ALA A 83 -5.60 -7.67 3.51
C ALA A 83 -6.67 -8.76 3.67
N VAL A 84 -6.68 -9.50 4.80
CA VAL A 84 -7.72 -10.49 5.06
C VAL A 84 -9.08 -9.82 5.27
N GLN A 85 -9.14 -8.73 6.04
CA GLN A 85 -10.37 -7.96 6.26
C GLN A 85 -10.91 -7.36 4.96
N PHE A 86 -10.02 -6.92 4.06
CA PHE A 86 -10.38 -6.43 2.73
C PHE A 86 -11.04 -7.52 1.89
N LEU A 87 -10.42 -8.71 1.83
CA LEU A 87 -10.90 -9.82 1.02
C LEU A 87 -12.21 -10.43 1.55
N THR A 88 -12.37 -10.46 2.87
CA THR A 88 -13.59 -10.97 3.54
C THR A 88 -14.72 -9.95 3.61
N GLY A 89 -14.44 -8.68 3.32
CA GLY A 89 -15.43 -7.59 3.35
C GLY A 89 -15.71 -7.02 4.74
N GLU A 90 -14.92 -7.36 5.75
CA GLU A 90 -15.01 -6.80 7.10
C GLU A 90 -14.69 -5.30 7.11
N TYR A 91 -13.63 -4.91 6.41
CA TYR A 91 -13.22 -3.50 6.27
C TYR A 91 -12.47 -3.30 4.96
N ARG A 92 -12.81 -2.23 4.22
CA ARG A 92 -12.13 -1.85 2.98
C ARG A 92 -11.85 -0.35 3.01
N ASN A 93 -10.58 0.03 3.15
CA ASN A 93 -10.18 1.43 2.97
C ASN A 93 -10.52 1.86 1.53
N PRO A 94 -11.24 2.98 1.33
CA PRO A 94 -11.70 3.39 0.00
C PRO A 94 -10.55 3.68 -0.97
N ARG A 95 -9.45 4.29 -0.50
CA ARG A 95 -8.29 4.60 -1.36
C ARG A 95 -7.53 3.35 -1.78
N LEU A 96 -7.33 2.43 -0.83
CA LEU A 96 -6.76 1.12 -1.12
C LEU A 96 -7.62 0.35 -2.12
N PHE A 97 -8.94 0.36 -1.92
CA PHE A 97 -9.89 -0.29 -2.81
C PHE A 97 -9.79 0.22 -4.25
N ASP A 98 -9.77 1.55 -4.44
CA ASP A 98 -9.70 2.15 -5.77
C ASP A 98 -8.43 1.75 -6.52
N VAL A 99 -7.27 1.83 -5.86
CA VAL A 99 -5.97 1.48 -6.47
C VAL A 99 -5.90 -0.03 -6.76
N THR A 100 -6.30 -0.88 -5.80
CA THR A 100 -6.32 -2.34 -6.00
C THR A 100 -7.23 -2.72 -7.16
N MET A 101 -8.44 -2.14 -7.23
CA MET A 101 -9.39 -2.41 -8.31
C MET A 101 -8.84 -1.96 -9.66
N ALA A 102 -8.27 -0.76 -9.74
CA ALA A 102 -7.69 -0.24 -10.99
C ALA A 102 -6.54 -1.11 -11.50
N LEU A 103 -5.63 -1.54 -10.64
CA LEU A 103 -4.53 -2.44 -11.02
C LEU A 103 -5.06 -3.79 -11.54
N CYS A 104 -6.04 -4.38 -10.84
CA CYS A 104 -6.61 -5.65 -11.27
C CYS A 104 -7.39 -5.52 -12.59
N VAL A 105 -8.05 -4.40 -12.86
CA VAL A 105 -8.72 -4.15 -14.15
C VAL A 105 -7.70 -4.22 -15.30
N GLU A 106 -6.56 -3.54 -15.16
CA GLU A 106 -5.49 -3.58 -16.17
C GLU A 106 -4.95 -4.99 -16.40
N MET A 107 -4.81 -5.79 -15.32
CA MET A 107 -4.42 -7.20 -15.44
C MET A 107 -5.44 -8.02 -16.21
N LEU A 108 -6.75 -7.84 -15.95
CA LEU A 108 -7.79 -8.58 -16.66
C LEU A 108 -7.87 -8.20 -18.15
N ILE A 109 -7.77 -6.90 -18.47
CA ILE A 109 -7.82 -6.44 -19.86
C ILE A 109 -6.57 -6.87 -20.63
N SER A 110 -5.37 -6.64 -20.09
CA SER A 110 -4.11 -7.04 -20.73
C SER A 110 -3.96 -8.57 -20.82
N GLY A 111 -4.54 -9.29 -19.85
CA GLY A 111 -4.67 -10.75 -19.85
C GLY A 111 -5.78 -11.29 -20.77
N LYS A 112 -6.56 -10.43 -21.42
CA LYS A 112 -7.71 -10.79 -22.28
C LYS A 112 -8.81 -11.59 -21.56
N LEU A 113 -8.97 -11.36 -20.25
CA LEU A 113 -9.99 -11.96 -19.39
C LEU A 113 -11.25 -11.09 -19.24
N ALA A 114 -11.16 -9.82 -19.67
CA ALA A 114 -12.26 -8.87 -19.82
C ALA A 114 -11.98 -7.96 -21.02
N LYS A 115 -13.02 -7.48 -21.70
CA LYS A 115 -12.87 -6.62 -22.89
C LYS A 115 -12.81 -5.12 -22.58
N ASP A 116 -13.36 -4.71 -21.45
CA ASP A 116 -13.48 -3.32 -21.03
C ASP A 116 -13.47 -3.20 -19.49
N ASP A 117 -13.35 -1.96 -18.99
CA ASP A 117 -13.28 -1.65 -17.56
C ASP A 117 -14.55 -2.11 -16.82
N ALA A 118 -15.73 -1.93 -17.42
CA ALA A 118 -17.00 -2.29 -16.79
C ALA A 118 -17.11 -3.81 -16.56
N GLU A 119 -16.76 -4.62 -17.56
CA GLU A 119 -16.71 -6.08 -17.43
C GLU A 119 -15.64 -6.52 -16.42
N ALA A 120 -14.46 -5.90 -16.44
CA ALA A 120 -13.39 -6.23 -15.51
C ALA A 120 -13.78 -5.95 -14.06
N ARG A 121 -14.34 -4.76 -13.78
CA ARG A 121 -14.85 -4.39 -12.44
C ARG A 121 -15.97 -5.31 -11.99
N ALA A 122 -16.91 -5.64 -12.86
CA ALA A 122 -18.00 -6.56 -12.52
C ALA A 122 -17.46 -7.95 -12.11
N LYS A 123 -16.47 -8.49 -12.82
CA LYS A 123 -15.82 -9.77 -12.48
C LYS A 123 -15.09 -9.70 -11.14
N LEU A 124 -14.32 -8.64 -10.92
CA LEU A 124 -13.53 -8.44 -9.69
C LEU A 124 -14.43 -8.25 -8.48
N GLN A 125 -15.46 -7.41 -8.61
CA GLN A 125 -16.44 -7.19 -7.55
C GLN A 125 -17.18 -8.49 -7.22
N ALA A 126 -17.59 -9.27 -8.22
CA ALA A 126 -18.26 -10.54 -8.00
C ALA A 126 -17.41 -11.52 -7.17
N VAL A 127 -16.09 -11.60 -7.39
CA VAL A 127 -15.21 -12.51 -6.62
C VAL A 127 -14.87 -11.99 -5.22
N LEU A 128 -14.96 -10.68 -5.00
CA LEU A 128 -14.88 -10.09 -3.66
C LEU A 128 -16.16 -10.39 -2.86
N ASP A 129 -17.33 -10.26 -3.49
CA ASP A 129 -18.62 -10.38 -2.79
C ASP A 129 -19.02 -11.84 -2.55
N ASN A 130 -18.62 -12.76 -3.42
CA ASN A 130 -18.91 -14.19 -3.24
C ASN A 130 -17.85 -14.96 -2.43
N GLY A 131 -16.82 -14.28 -1.91
CA GLY A 131 -15.78 -14.87 -1.07
C GLY A 131 -14.68 -15.65 -1.82
N LYS A 132 -14.75 -15.82 -3.14
CA LYS A 132 -13.72 -16.56 -3.91
C LYS A 132 -12.34 -15.91 -3.82
N ALA A 133 -12.26 -14.59 -3.73
CA ALA A 133 -10.99 -13.89 -3.56
C ALA A 133 -10.31 -14.28 -2.23
N ALA A 134 -11.08 -14.34 -1.13
CA ALA A 134 -10.59 -14.80 0.16
C ALA A 134 -10.24 -16.30 0.15
N GLU A 135 -11.05 -17.15 -0.50
CA GLU A 135 -10.76 -18.59 -0.65
C GLU A 135 -9.41 -18.82 -1.34
N VAL A 136 -9.16 -18.12 -2.45
CA VAL A 136 -7.89 -18.23 -3.20
C VAL A 136 -6.71 -17.78 -2.34
N PHE A 137 -6.87 -16.69 -1.56
CA PHE A 137 -5.84 -16.25 -0.63
C PHE A 137 -5.53 -17.30 0.45
N GLY A 138 -6.55 -17.90 1.06
CA GLY A 138 -6.37 -18.99 2.04
C GLY A 138 -5.67 -20.21 1.45
N ARG A 139 -6.07 -20.64 0.25
CA ARG A 139 -5.40 -21.72 -0.51
C ARG A 139 -3.95 -21.40 -0.82
N MET A 140 -3.66 -20.15 -1.21
CA MET A 140 -2.29 -19.69 -1.48
C MET A 140 -1.42 -19.75 -0.22
N VAL A 141 -1.95 -19.31 0.93
CA VAL A 141 -1.25 -19.39 2.23
C VAL A 141 -0.93 -20.84 2.58
N ALA A 142 -1.93 -21.73 2.52
CA ALA A 142 -1.77 -23.15 2.80
C ALA A 142 -0.75 -23.83 1.87
N ALA A 143 -0.80 -23.53 0.56
CA ALA A 143 0.13 -24.06 -0.42
C ALA A 143 1.59 -23.65 -0.15
N GLN A 144 1.80 -22.50 0.49
CA GLN A 144 3.12 -22.00 0.89
C GLN A 144 3.46 -22.33 2.36
N LYS A 145 2.86 -23.39 2.91
CA LYS A 145 3.10 -23.92 4.26
C LYS A 145 2.61 -23.03 5.41
N GLY A 146 1.77 -22.04 5.13
CA GLY A 146 1.02 -21.34 6.17
C GLY A 146 -0.16 -22.17 6.69
N PRO A 147 -0.90 -21.65 7.69
CA PRO A 147 -2.06 -22.34 8.26
C PRO A 147 -3.18 -22.53 7.23
N THR A 148 -3.87 -23.68 7.29
CA THR A 148 -4.96 -24.02 6.36
C THR A 148 -6.26 -23.26 6.64
N ASP A 149 -6.40 -22.73 7.85
CA ASP A 149 -7.53 -21.96 8.37
C ASP A 149 -7.14 -20.50 8.65
N PHE A 150 -6.12 -19.99 7.94
CA PHE A 150 -5.57 -18.66 8.19
C PHE A 150 -6.60 -17.55 7.99
N VAL A 151 -7.48 -17.64 6.99
CA VAL A 151 -8.48 -16.58 6.70
C VAL A 151 -9.49 -16.43 7.83
N GLU A 152 -9.89 -17.53 8.45
CA GLU A 152 -10.88 -17.58 9.53
C GLU A 152 -10.25 -17.31 10.90
N ASN A 153 -8.96 -17.62 11.05
CA ASN A 153 -8.25 -17.59 12.33
C ASN A 153 -6.99 -16.72 12.34
N TYR A 154 -6.84 -15.76 11.41
CA TYR A 154 -5.61 -14.95 11.26
C TYR A 154 -5.18 -14.28 12.58
N ALA A 155 -6.13 -13.87 13.43
CA ALA A 155 -5.86 -13.23 14.71
C ALA A 155 -5.08 -14.12 15.69
N LYS A 156 -5.15 -15.46 15.54
CA LYS A 156 -4.37 -16.42 16.35
C LYS A 156 -2.94 -16.61 15.84
N TYR A 157 -2.73 -16.37 14.55
CA TYR A 157 -1.45 -16.63 13.88
C TYR A 157 -0.58 -15.38 13.75
N LEU A 158 -1.20 -14.23 13.54
CA LEU A 158 -0.47 -12.97 13.40
C LEU A 158 0.08 -12.53 14.76
N PRO A 159 1.38 -12.18 14.85
CA PRO A 159 1.96 -11.75 16.10
C PRO A 159 1.35 -10.42 16.55
N THR A 160 1.04 -10.32 17.83
CA THR A 160 0.51 -9.10 18.45
C THR A 160 1.64 -8.36 19.17
N ALA A 161 1.70 -7.05 18.98
CA ALA A 161 2.72 -6.22 19.63
C ALA A 161 2.50 -6.14 21.14
N MET A 162 3.60 -5.98 21.88
CA MET A 162 3.56 -5.91 23.35
C MET A 162 2.77 -4.70 23.86
N LEU A 163 2.87 -3.56 23.16
CA LEU A 163 2.20 -2.31 23.51
C LEU A 163 1.44 -1.78 22.28
N THR A 164 0.12 -1.64 22.42
CA THR A 164 -0.74 -1.03 21.40
C THR A 164 -1.40 0.20 22.00
N LYS A 165 -1.11 1.39 21.47
CA LYS A 165 -1.61 2.64 22.05
C LYS A 165 -1.72 3.75 20.99
N ALA A 166 -2.84 4.47 21.05
CA ALA A 166 -3.15 5.58 20.15
C ALA A 166 -2.24 6.79 20.37
N VAL A 167 -1.84 7.46 19.29
CA VAL A 167 -1.16 8.75 19.32
C VAL A 167 -2.10 9.85 18.82
N TYR A 168 -2.40 10.80 19.68
CA TYR A 168 -3.21 11.98 19.37
C TYR A 168 -2.32 13.15 18.96
N ALA A 169 -2.84 14.05 18.13
CA ALA A 169 -2.16 15.29 17.83
C ALA A 169 -2.06 16.21 19.06
N ASP A 170 -1.10 17.14 19.05
CA ASP A 170 -0.95 18.12 20.14
C ASP A 170 -2.02 19.23 20.09
N THR A 171 -2.63 19.42 18.92
CA THR A 171 -3.72 20.37 18.67
C THR A 171 -4.78 19.72 17.79
N GLU A 172 -6.01 20.23 17.85
CA GLU A 172 -7.10 19.79 16.99
C GLU A 172 -6.98 20.46 15.61
N GLY A 173 -7.50 19.81 14.56
CA GLY A 173 -7.48 20.37 13.21
C GLY A 173 -7.70 19.32 12.14
N PHE A 174 -7.49 19.70 10.88
CA PHE A 174 -7.57 18.79 9.74
C PHE A 174 -6.17 18.35 9.33
N VAL A 175 -6.00 17.05 9.08
CA VAL A 175 -4.76 16.51 8.50
C VAL A 175 -4.55 17.12 7.11
N SER A 176 -3.50 17.94 6.97
CA SER A 176 -3.25 18.72 5.74
C SER A 176 -2.09 18.17 4.90
N GLU A 177 -1.04 17.66 5.55
CA GLU A 177 0.10 17.04 4.88
C GLU A 177 0.56 15.80 5.66
N MET A 178 1.11 14.83 4.93
CA MET A 178 1.69 13.62 5.49
C MET A 178 3.01 13.29 4.78
N ASP A 179 4.12 13.27 5.53
CA ASP A 179 5.39 12.77 5.05
C ASP A 179 5.40 11.23 5.16
N THR A 180 4.92 10.58 4.10
CA THR A 180 4.82 9.13 4.02
C THR A 180 6.18 8.45 4.09
N ARG A 181 7.25 9.12 3.62
CA ARG A 181 8.62 8.61 3.75
C ARG A 181 9.06 8.60 5.21
N ALA A 182 8.81 9.69 5.95
CA ALA A 182 9.11 9.75 7.38
C ALA A 182 8.33 8.68 8.17
N LEU A 183 7.06 8.44 7.84
CA LEU A 183 6.26 7.36 8.43
C LEU A 183 6.85 5.97 8.14
N GLY A 184 7.24 5.70 6.89
CA GLY A 184 7.93 4.45 6.54
C GLY A 184 9.23 4.27 7.32
N MET A 185 10.02 5.34 7.47
CA MET A 185 11.24 5.32 8.28
C MET A 185 10.96 5.12 9.78
N ALA A 186 9.83 5.60 10.29
CA ALA A 186 9.40 5.34 11.66
C ALA A 186 9.09 3.84 11.87
N VAL A 187 8.44 3.17 10.93
CA VAL A 187 8.24 1.71 10.97
C VAL A 187 9.57 0.95 10.97
N VAL A 188 10.52 1.36 10.11
CA VAL A 188 11.88 0.79 10.11
C VAL A 188 12.57 1.02 11.46
N ALA A 189 12.42 2.20 12.06
CA ALA A 189 13.02 2.52 13.35
C ALA A 189 12.45 1.68 14.50
N MET A 190 11.14 1.40 14.48
CA MET A 190 10.48 0.51 15.46
C MET A 190 10.94 -0.96 15.35
N GLY A 191 11.46 -1.36 14.19
CA GLY A 191 11.89 -2.74 13.92
C GLY A 191 11.00 -3.50 12.92
N GLY A 192 10.03 -2.83 12.29
CA GLY A 192 9.20 -3.39 11.22
C GLY A 192 9.90 -3.42 9.84
N GLY A 193 11.16 -3.03 9.79
CA GLY A 193 11.98 -3.02 8.59
C GLY A 193 13.45 -3.17 8.90
N ARG A 194 14.27 -3.30 7.85
CA ARG A 194 15.71 -3.52 7.97
C ARG A 194 16.48 -2.24 7.71
N ARG A 195 17.46 -1.89 8.55
CA ARG A 195 18.44 -0.84 8.26
C ARG A 195 19.62 -1.41 7.46
N GLN A 196 19.98 -2.64 7.76
CA GLN A 196 20.95 -3.46 7.03
C GLN A 196 20.37 -4.85 6.77
N ALA A 197 20.86 -5.54 5.73
CA ALA A 197 20.26 -6.79 5.26
C ALA A 197 20.18 -7.91 6.32
N SER A 198 21.06 -7.88 7.32
CA SER A 198 21.14 -8.87 8.42
C SER A 198 20.16 -8.62 9.57
N ASP A 199 19.47 -7.48 9.61
CA ASP A 199 18.57 -7.16 10.73
C ASP A 199 17.36 -8.11 10.77
N THR A 200 17.01 -8.53 11.98
CA THR A 200 15.75 -9.22 12.26
C THR A 200 14.60 -8.21 12.30
N ILE A 201 13.42 -8.64 11.83
CA ILE A 201 12.21 -7.83 11.82
C ILE A 201 11.30 -8.31 12.95
N ASP A 202 10.76 -7.36 13.72
CA ASP A 202 9.59 -7.60 14.54
C ASP A 202 8.33 -7.41 13.68
N TYR A 203 7.66 -8.50 13.32
CA TYR A 203 6.52 -8.44 12.42
C TYR A 203 5.25 -7.84 13.07
N SER A 204 5.25 -7.67 14.40
CA SER A 204 4.09 -7.17 15.13
C SER A 204 4.00 -5.63 15.16
N VAL A 205 5.13 -4.93 14.96
CA VAL A 205 5.17 -3.48 15.06
C VAL A 205 4.65 -2.79 13.80
N GLY A 206 4.13 -1.58 13.95
CA GLY A 206 3.58 -0.79 12.86
C GLY A 206 2.51 0.18 13.31
N PHE A 207 1.75 0.69 12.35
CA PHE A 207 0.63 1.60 12.54
C PHE A 207 -0.67 0.95 12.07
N THR A 208 -1.76 1.22 12.76
CA THR A 208 -3.14 1.00 12.30
C THR A 208 -3.96 2.25 12.53
N ASP A 209 -5.20 2.26 12.02
CA ASP A 209 -6.14 3.37 12.25
C ASP A 209 -5.54 4.71 11.83
N MET A 210 -4.75 4.70 10.74
CA MET A 210 -4.12 5.90 10.19
C MET A 210 -5.19 6.91 9.78
N ALA A 211 -5.09 8.12 10.31
CA ALA A 211 -5.86 9.26 9.83
C ALA A 211 -5.48 9.57 8.37
N ARG A 212 -6.45 9.97 7.56
CA ARG A 212 -6.24 10.37 6.16
C ARG A 212 -6.14 11.87 6.02
N LEU A 213 -5.56 12.33 4.91
CA LEU A 213 -5.64 13.74 4.53
C LEU A 213 -7.11 14.18 4.48
N GLY A 214 -7.42 15.31 5.12
CA GLY A 214 -8.77 15.85 5.26
C GLY A 214 -9.58 15.29 6.45
N ASP A 215 -9.10 14.26 7.16
CA ASP A 215 -9.73 13.85 8.41
C ASP A 215 -9.53 14.92 9.49
N GLN A 216 -10.58 15.23 10.25
CA GLN A 216 -10.51 16.04 11.46
C GLN A 216 -9.97 15.18 12.62
N VAL A 217 -8.94 15.65 13.31
CA VAL A 217 -8.35 15.00 14.49
C VAL A 217 -8.54 15.87 15.72
N ASP A 218 -8.79 15.22 16.86
CA ASP A 218 -9.10 15.84 18.14
C ASP A 218 -8.76 14.89 19.30
N GLY A 219 -9.26 15.15 20.52
CA GLY A 219 -9.06 14.28 21.68
C GLY A 219 -9.73 12.89 21.57
N GLN A 220 -10.57 12.66 20.56
CA GLN A 220 -11.29 11.41 20.31
C GLN A 220 -10.81 10.69 19.04
N ARG A 221 -10.29 11.41 18.04
CA ARG A 221 -9.69 10.83 16.84
C ARG A 221 -8.15 10.96 16.86
N PRO A 222 -7.42 9.84 17.01
CA PRO A 222 -5.96 9.86 16.95
C PRO A 222 -5.44 10.05 15.52
N LEU A 223 -4.15 10.37 15.41
CA LEU A 223 -3.41 10.36 14.13
C LEU A 223 -3.20 8.92 13.64
N ALA A 224 -2.94 8.00 14.57
CA ALA A 224 -2.74 6.58 14.34
C ALA A 224 -2.82 5.80 15.66
N VAL A 225 -2.95 4.48 15.57
CA VAL A 225 -2.66 3.53 16.65
C VAL A 225 -1.30 2.90 16.40
N ILE A 226 -0.39 3.02 17.36
CA ILE A 226 0.98 2.49 17.26
C ILE A 226 1.04 1.13 17.95
N HIS A 227 1.57 0.14 17.22
CA HIS A 227 1.92 -1.19 17.68
C HIS A 227 3.43 -1.21 17.90
N ALA A 228 3.88 -1.29 19.15
CA ALA A 228 5.27 -1.20 19.55
C ALA A 228 5.69 -2.37 20.46
N LYS A 229 6.98 -2.67 20.47
CA LYS A 229 7.57 -3.73 21.30
C LYS A 229 7.77 -3.33 22.77
N ASP A 230 7.84 -2.03 23.07
CA ASP A 230 7.96 -1.47 24.43
C ASP A 230 7.59 0.03 24.43
N GLU A 231 7.52 0.64 25.62
CA GLU A 231 7.16 2.05 25.78
C GLU A 231 8.18 3.01 25.14
N ASN A 232 9.48 2.70 25.18
CA ASN A 232 10.49 3.59 24.57
C ASN A 232 10.33 3.63 23.05
N SER A 233 10.14 2.47 22.43
CA SER A 233 9.83 2.34 21.01
C SER A 233 8.53 3.05 20.65
N TRP A 234 7.52 3.01 21.51
CA TRP A 234 6.27 3.72 21.31
C TRP A 234 6.46 5.25 21.36
N GLN A 235 7.24 5.77 22.32
CA GLN A 235 7.51 7.21 22.44
C GLN A 235 8.26 7.77 21.23
N GLU A 236 9.27 7.05 20.73
CA GLU A 236 9.99 7.43 19.51
C GLU A 236 9.07 7.46 18.28
N ALA A 237 8.23 6.43 18.13
CA ALA A 237 7.25 6.35 17.05
C ALA A 237 6.18 7.45 17.15
N ALA A 238 5.67 7.73 18.35
CA ALA A 238 4.68 8.78 18.57
C ALA A 238 5.22 10.15 18.17
N LYS A 239 6.47 10.45 18.53
CA LYS A 239 7.16 11.68 18.11
C LYS A 239 7.32 11.74 16.58
N ALA A 240 7.70 10.62 15.95
CA ALA A 240 7.87 10.55 14.51
C ALA A 240 6.54 10.73 13.74
N VAL A 241 5.46 10.10 14.20
CA VAL A 241 4.12 10.25 13.61
C VAL A 241 3.65 11.71 13.70
N LYS A 242 3.76 12.33 14.89
CA LYS A 242 3.42 13.74 15.08
C LYS A 242 4.24 14.68 14.19
N ALA A 243 5.53 14.41 14.02
CA ALA A 243 6.40 15.24 13.18
C ALA A 243 6.11 15.08 11.68
N ALA A 244 5.64 13.90 11.25
CA ALA A 244 5.36 13.60 9.85
C ALA A 244 3.99 14.10 9.38
N ILE A 245 3.06 14.41 10.29
CA ILE A 245 1.70 14.83 9.96
C ILE A 245 1.49 16.29 10.36
N LYS A 246 1.15 17.14 9.39
CA LYS A 246 0.80 18.54 9.65
C LYS A 246 -0.71 18.72 9.70
N LEU A 247 -1.14 19.63 10.57
CA LEU A 247 -2.53 20.03 10.70
C LEU A 247 -2.76 21.45 10.19
N ALA A 248 -3.97 21.71 9.71
CA ALA A 248 -4.44 23.03 9.32
C ALA A 248 -5.88 23.27 9.78
N ASP A 249 -6.32 24.54 9.76
CA ASP A 249 -7.68 24.94 10.12
C ASP A 249 -8.74 24.47 9.11
N LYS A 250 -8.32 24.09 7.90
CA LYS A 250 -9.19 23.62 6.81
C LYS A 250 -8.59 22.37 6.18
N ALA A 251 -9.46 21.46 5.76
CA ALA A 251 -9.08 20.29 4.97
C ALA A 251 -8.43 20.72 3.64
N PRO A 252 -7.39 20.00 3.17
CA PRO A 252 -6.79 20.23 1.86
C PRO A 252 -7.77 19.84 0.73
N GLU A 253 -7.47 20.27 -0.49
CA GLU A 253 -8.20 19.80 -1.66
C GLU A 253 -7.99 18.30 -1.86
N SER A 254 -9.04 17.61 -2.32
CA SER A 254 -8.96 16.18 -2.60
C SER A 254 -8.08 15.92 -3.83
N THR A 255 -7.18 14.96 -3.70
CA THR A 255 -6.38 14.44 -4.83
C THR A 255 -6.97 13.13 -5.36
N PRO A 256 -6.79 12.81 -6.66
CA PRO A 256 -7.20 11.51 -7.19
C PRO A 256 -6.31 10.39 -6.63
N THR A 257 -6.88 9.21 -6.42
CA THR A 257 -6.14 8.01 -6.00
C THR A 257 -5.34 7.39 -7.16
N VAL A 258 -5.87 7.49 -8.38
CA VAL A 258 -5.23 7.11 -9.64
C VAL A 258 -5.24 8.33 -10.56
N TYR A 259 -4.08 8.91 -10.82
CA TYR A 259 -3.93 10.13 -11.61
C TYR A 259 -4.13 9.88 -13.11
N ARG A 260 -3.45 8.84 -13.63
CA ARG A 260 -3.38 8.59 -15.06
C ARG A 260 -3.05 7.13 -15.35
N ARG A 261 -3.61 6.65 -16.46
CA ARG A 261 -3.22 5.39 -17.12
C ARG A 261 -2.30 5.69 -18.30
N ILE A 262 -1.20 4.95 -18.39
CA ILE A 262 -0.23 4.99 -19.48
C ILE A 262 -0.25 3.63 -20.17
N SER A 263 -0.41 3.64 -21.48
CA SER A 263 -0.31 2.46 -22.35
C SER A 263 0.48 2.84 -23.60
N GLU A 264 0.83 1.82 -24.40
CA GLU A 264 1.32 2.03 -25.78
C GLU A 264 0.36 2.90 -26.60
#